data_AF-A0A960S722-F1
#
_entry.id   AF-A0A960S722-F1
#
_cell.length_a   1.000
_cell.length_b   1.000
_cell.length_c   1.000
_cell.angle_alpha   90.00
_cell.angle_beta   90.00
_cell.angle_gamma   90.00
#
_symmetry.space_group_name_H-M   'P 1'
#
loop_
_entity.id
_entity.type
_entity.pdbx_description
1 polymer ?
#
loop_
_entity_poly.entity_id
_entity_poly.type
_entity_poly.pdbx_seq_one_letter_code
_entity_poly.pdbx_strand_id
1 'polypeptide(L)'
;MSRPYQSKTRNQQAEKTKYRLLTVAKKLFQKNGFEKITIDMIAEKAGVSPSLIYHLFKSKRGIIQTLIDEALPPKTFQSLVEKSLTDLPADTRLRLAATI
;
A
#
# COMPACT_ATOMS: atom_id res chain seq x y z
N MET A 1 21.52 16.57 24.41
CA MET A 1 20.52 15.51 24.67
C MET A 1 19.17 15.98 24.12
N SER A 2 18.67 15.42 23.03
CA SER A 2 17.38 15.82 22.43
C SER A 2 16.22 15.02 23.04
N ARG A 3 15.10 15.69 23.33
CA ARG A 3 14.04 15.24 24.25
C ARG A 3 13.07 14.26 23.58
N PRO A 4 12.78 13.09 24.17
CA PRO A 4 11.99 12.00 23.56
C PRO A 4 10.51 12.32 23.28
N TYR A 5 10.00 13.46 23.77
CA TYR A 5 8.61 13.87 23.53
C TYR A 5 8.39 14.44 22.12
N GLN A 6 9.37 15.16 21.56
CA GLN A 6 9.26 15.76 20.22
C GLN A 6 9.34 14.72 19.08
N SER A 7 9.95 13.56 19.31
CA SER A 7 10.03 12.50 18.29
C SER A 7 8.71 11.75 18.12
N LYS A 8 7.98 11.49 19.20
CA LYS A 8 6.67 10.82 19.16
C LYS A 8 5.63 11.64 18.38
N THR A 9 5.57 12.95 18.62
CA THR A 9 4.61 13.84 17.93
C THR A 9 4.92 13.97 16.44
N ARG A 10 6.21 14.06 16.06
CA ARG A 10 6.64 14.07 14.66
C ARG A 10 6.30 12.77 13.93
N ASN A 11 6.51 11.61 14.56
CA ASN A 11 6.14 10.32 13.97
C ASN A 11 4.63 10.20 13.76
N GLN A 12 3.81 10.60 14.73
CA GLN A 12 2.35 10.60 14.58
C GLN A 12 1.89 11.51 13.44
N GLN A 13 2.51 12.68 13.27
CA GLN A 13 2.19 13.59 12.18
C GLN A 13 2.61 13.00 10.82
N ALA A 14 3.75 12.32 10.75
CA ALA A 14 4.20 11.63 9.55
C ALA A 14 3.22 10.51 9.13
N GLU A 15 2.77 9.68 10.08
CA GLU A 15 1.79 8.63 9.83
C GLU A 15 0.44 9.17 9.34
N LYS A 16 -0.06 10.25 9.97
CA LYS A 16 -1.28 10.94 9.51
C LYS A 16 -1.14 11.45 8.08
N THR A 17 0.02 12.00 7.75
CA THR A 17 0.30 12.52 6.40
C THR A 17 0.35 11.39 5.38
N LYS A 18 1.03 10.29 5.71
CA LYS A 18 1.10 9.08 4.88
C LYS A 18 -0.30 8.50 4.63
N TYR A 19 -1.11 8.35 5.67
CA TYR A 19 -2.49 7.84 5.57
C TYR A 19 -3.37 8.71 4.67
N ARG A 20 -3.28 10.05 4.82
CA ARG A 20 -4.04 10.99 3.97
C ARG A 20 -3.64 10.85 2.50
N LEU A 21 -2.35 10.77 2.22
CA LEU A 21 -1.82 10.60 0.87
C LEU A 21 -2.32 9.29 0.23
N LEU A 22 -2.21 8.16 0.93
CA LEU A 22 -2.66 6.86 0.44
C LEU A 22 -4.17 6.85 0.19
N THR A 23 -4.96 7.46 1.06
CA THR A 23 -6.41 7.59 0.89
C THR A 23 -6.77 8.37 -0.37
N VAL A 24 -6.10 9.49 -0.63
CA VAL A 24 -6.31 10.30 -1.84
C VAL A 24 -5.87 9.54 -3.09
N ALA A 25 -4.68 8.93 -3.06
CA ALA A 25 -4.16 8.15 -4.18
C ALA A 25 -5.11 6.99 -4.55
N LYS A 26 -5.60 6.24 -3.55
CA LYS A 26 -6.57 5.16 -3.75
C LYS A 26 -7.83 5.65 -4.47
N LYS A 27 -8.43 6.75 -4.01
CA LYS A 27 -9.63 7.33 -4.65
C LYS A 27 -9.37 7.78 -6.09
N LEU A 28 -8.21 8.38 -6.35
CA LEU A 28 -7.81 8.81 -7.69
C LEU A 28 -7.62 7.63 -8.64
N PHE A 29 -6.90 6.60 -8.20
CA PHE A 29 -6.69 5.39 -9.01
C PHE A 29 -8.01 4.68 -9.31
N GLN A 30 -8.92 4.57 -8.34
CA GLN A 30 -10.22 3.94 -8.51
C GLN A 30 -11.11 4.71 -9.52
N LYS A 31 -11.08 6.05 -9.49
CA LYS A 31 -11.95 6.88 -10.33
C LYS A 31 -11.42 7.04 -11.76
N ASN A 32 -10.11 7.17 -11.92
CA ASN A 32 -9.49 7.62 -13.17
C ASN A 32 -8.57 6.57 -13.82
N GLY A 33 -8.30 5.46 -13.13
CA GLY A 33 -7.29 4.48 -13.53
C GLY A 33 -5.87 4.93 -13.20
N PHE A 34 -4.94 3.98 -13.17
CA PHE A 34 -3.55 4.23 -12.79
C PHE A 34 -2.80 5.13 -13.78
N GLU A 35 -2.97 4.91 -15.08
CA GLU A 35 -2.19 5.60 -16.11
C GLU A 35 -2.45 7.11 -16.15
N LYS A 36 -3.70 7.52 -15.94
CA LYS A 36 -4.13 8.93 -16.03
C LYS A 36 -3.77 9.78 -14.81
N ILE A 37 -3.21 9.18 -13.76
CA ILE A 37 -2.84 9.87 -12.53
C ILE A 37 -1.34 10.14 -12.49
N THR A 38 -0.98 11.37 -12.12
CA THR A 38 0.41 11.79 -11.88
C THR A 38 0.69 11.98 -10.39
N ILE A 39 1.96 12.03 -10.02
CA ILE A 39 2.39 12.32 -8.64
C ILE A 39 1.95 13.72 -8.22
N ASP A 40 2.02 14.70 -9.12
CA ASP A 40 1.64 16.08 -8.82
C ASP A 40 0.14 16.21 -8.49
N MET A 41 -0.73 15.52 -9.24
CA MET A 41 -2.17 15.47 -8.94
C MET A 41 -2.47 14.87 -7.56
N ILE A 42 -1.71 13.85 -7.16
CA ILE A 42 -1.83 13.24 -5.83
C ILE A 42 -1.35 14.23 -4.78
N ALA A 43 -0.21 14.90 -5.01
CA ALA A 43 0.38 15.87 -4.10
C ALA A 43 -0.54 17.06 -3.83
N GLU A 44 -1.11 17.62 -4.90
CA GLU A 44 -2.09 18.72 -4.83
C GLU A 44 -3.32 18.32 -4.01
N LYS A 45 -3.97 17.20 -4.34
CA LYS A 45 -5.16 16.73 -3.62
C LYS A 45 -4.88 16.29 -2.19
N ALA A 46 -3.68 15.79 -1.90
CA ALA A 46 -3.28 15.38 -0.56
C ALA A 46 -2.71 16.54 0.27
N GLY A 47 -2.54 17.74 -0.31
CA GLY A 47 -1.99 18.90 0.37
C GLY A 47 -0.56 18.66 0.88
N VAL A 48 0.29 18.07 0.04
CA VAL A 48 1.69 17.75 0.34
C VAL A 48 2.59 18.15 -0.82
N SER A 49 3.90 18.23 -0.60
CA SER A 49 4.85 18.46 -1.70
C SER A 49 5.10 17.16 -2.50
N PRO A 50 5.32 17.24 -3.82
CA PRO A 50 5.74 16.09 -4.64
C PRO A 50 7.01 15.42 -4.07
N SER A 51 7.97 16.23 -3.58
CA SER A 51 9.21 15.73 -2.96
C SER A 51 8.96 14.81 -1.77
N LEU A 52 7.92 15.09 -0.95
CA LEU A 52 7.54 14.20 0.14
C LEU A 52 7.04 12.84 -0.37
N ILE A 53 6.27 12.84 -1.47
CA ILE A 53 5.78 11.61 -2.09
C ILE A 53 6.95 10.78 -2.62
N TYR A 54 7.89 11.40 -3.32
CA TYR A 54 9.11 10.72 -3.78
C TYR A 54 9.96 10.21 -2.61
N HIS A 55 10.05 10.95 -1.51
CA HIS A 55 10.77 10.48 -0.33
C HIS A 55 10.15 9.21 0.26
N LEU A 56 8.82 9.20 0.44
CA LEU A 56 8.05 8.13 1.06
C LEU A 56 7.90 6.88 0.18
N PHE A 57 7.61 7.06 -1.11
CA PHE A 57 7.18 5.97 -2.00
C PHE A 57 8.11 5.72 -3.18
N LYS A 58 9.10 6.59 -3.42
CA LYS A 58 10.04 6.56 -4.55
C LYS A 58 9.41 6.73 -5.94
N SER A 59 8.20 6.25 -6.18
CA SER A 59 7.53 6.29 -7.49
C SER A 59 6.01 6.13 -7.37
N LYS A 60 5.28 6.39 -8.47
CA LYS A 60 3.83 6.14 -8.59
C LYS A 60 3.49 4.65 -8.33
N ARG A 61 4.36 3.73 -8.79
CA ARG A 61 4.24 2.29 -8.53
C ARG A 61 4.43 1.95 -7.05
N GLY A 62 5.35 2.62 -6.36
CA GLY A 62 5.56 2.42 -4.92
C GLY A 62 4.34 2.80 -4.06
N ILE A 63 3.55 3.78 -4.50
CA ILE A 63 2.26 4.12 -3.86
C ILE A 63 1.29 2.95 -3.97
N ILE A 64 1.14 2.37 -5.18
CA ILE A 64 0.28 1.19 -5.39
C ILE A 64 0.78 0.00 -4.57
N GLN A 65 2.09 -0.26 -4.59
CA GLN A 65 2.65 -1.37 -3.82
C GLN A 65 2.28 -1.23 -2.34
N THR A 66 2.43 -0.03 -1.78
CA THR A 66 2.05 0.21 -0.38
C THR A 66 0.55 0.02 -0.13
N LEU A 67 -0.31 0.45 -1.07
CA LEU A 67 -1.76 0.21 -0.98
C LEU A 67 -2.11 -1.29 -1.02
N ILE A 68 -1.39 -2.07 -1.82
CA ILE A 68 -1.55 -3.54 -1.89
C ILE A 68 -1.09 -4.17 -0.59
N ASP A 69 0.08 -3.78 -0.08
CA ASP A 69 0.64 -4.31 1.17
C ASP A 69 -0.27 -4.01 2.38
N GLU A 70 -0.93 -2.83 2.40
CA GLU A 70 -1.92 -2.48 3.43
C GLU A 70 -3.23 -3.28 3.30
N ALA A 71 -3.65 -3.59 2.07
CA ALA A 71 -4.88 -4.35 1.82
C ALA A 71 -4.69 -5.87 2.02
N LEU A 72 -3.49 -6.37 1.72
CA LEU A 72 -3.11 -7.78 1.82
C LEU A 72 -1.85 -7.93 2.68
N PRO A 73 -1.98 -7.78 4.01
CA PRO A 73 -0.89 -8.12 4.91
C PRO A 73 -0.41 -9.55 4.62
N PRO A 74 0.89 -9.86 4.69
CA PRO A 74 1.43 -11.18 4.36
C PRO A 74 0.73 -12.34 5.10
N LYS A 75 0.31 -12.10 6.34
CA LYS A 75 -0.45 -13.06 7.15
C LYS A 75 -1.86 -13.33 6.60
N THR A 76 -2.50 -12.32 6.03
CA THR A 76 -3.80 -12.44 5.36
C THR A 76 -3.65 -13.20 4.04
N PHE A 77 -2.56 -12.97 3.30
CA PHE A 77 -2.28 -13.74 2.08
C PHE A 77 -2.12 -15.24 2.38
N GLN A 78 -1.33 -15.59 3.41
CA GLN A 78 -1.18 -16.99 3.85
C GLN A 78 -2.52 -17.65 4.19
N SER A 79 -3.39 -16.97 4.97
CA SER A 79 -4.68 -17.57 5.33
C SER A 79 -5.66 -17.68 4.15
N LEU A 80 -5.58 -16.77 3.16
CA LEU A 80 -6.36 -16.87 1.93
C LEU A 80 -5.89 -18.03 1.04
N VAL A 81 -4.59 -18.28 0.98
CA VAL A 81 -4.02 -19.44 0.27
C VAL A 81 -4.41 -20.74 0.98
N GLU A 82 -4.25 -20.82 2.30
CA GLU A 82 -4.66 -21.98 3.09
C GLU A 82 -6.15 -22.31 2.92
N LYS A 83 -7.03 -21.30 3.00
CA LYS A 83 -8.46 -21.46 2.76
C LYS A 83 -8.79 -21.88 1.33
N SER A 84 -8.09 -21.32 0.34
CA SER A 84 -8.28 -21.72 -1.06
C SER A 84 -7.85 -23.17 -1.27
N LEU A 85 -6.75 -23.63 -0.66
CA LEU A 85 -6.31 -25.02 -0.75
C LEU A 85 -7.31 -26.00 -0.09
N THR A 86 -8.04 -25.59 0.94
CA THR A 86 -9.10 -26.42 1.54
C THR A 86 -10.38 -26.48 0.70
N ASP A 87 -10.72 -25.40 -0.02
CA ASP A 87 -11.88 -25.34 -0.92
C ASP A 87 -11.59 -25.88 -2.33
N LEU A 88 -10.32 -26.11 -2.67
CA LEU A 88 -9.92 -26.65 -3.97
C LEU A 88 -10.13 -28.18 -4.01
N PRO A 89 -10.75 -28.70 -5.09
CA PRO A 89 -10.79 -30.12 -5.41
C PRO A 89 -9.39 -30.74 -5.33
N ALA A 90 -9.31 -31.98 -4.80
CA ALA A 90 -8.04 -32.65 -4.52
C ALA A 90 -7.12 -32.76 -5.75
N ASP A 91 -7.69 -32.84 -6.96
CA ASP A 91 -6.94 -32.92 -8.22
C ASP A 91 -6.22 -31.60 -8.57
N THR A 92 -6.72 -30.46 -8.09
CA THR A 92 -6.07 -29.16 -8.32
C THR A 92 -4.88 -28.95 -7.38
N ARG A 93 -5.00 -29.44 -6.13
CA ARG A 93 -3.90 -29.42 -5.15
C ARG A 93 -2.70 -30.24 -5.63
N LEU A 94 -2.94 -31.41 -6.24
CA LEU A 94 -1.89 -32.29 -6.76
C LEU A 94 -1.10 -31.66 -7.91
N ARG A 95 -1.74 -30.88 -8.78
CA ARG A 95 -1.06 -30.21 -9.91
C ARG A 95 -0.17 -29.06 -9.46
N LEU A 96 -0.62 -28.27 -8.48
CA LEU A 96 0.15 -27.14 -7.95
C LEU A 96 1.38 -27.61 -7.15
N ALA A 97 1.25 -28.69 -6.36
CA ALA A 97 2.37 -29.26 -5.62
C ALA A 97 3.43 -29.91 -6.52
N ALA A 98 3.05 -30.37 -7.72
CA ALA A 98 3.96 -30.98 -8.69
C ALA A 98 4.72 -29.97 -9.57
N THR A 99 4.44 -28.67 -9.44
CA THR A 99 5.08 -27.61 -10.24
C THR A 99 6.21 -26.88 -9.48
N ILE A 100 6.49 -27.29 -8.24
CA ILE A 100 7.60 -26.80 -7.40
C ILE A 100 8.66 -27.90 -7.34
#